data_AF-A0A225UGV6-F1
#
_entry.id   AF-A0A225UGV6-F1
#
_cell.length_a   1.000
_cell.length_b   1.000
_cell.length_c   1.000
_cell.angle_alpha   90.00
_cell.angle_beta   90.00
_cell.angle_gamma   90.00
#
_symmetry.space_group_name_H-M   'P 1'
#
loop_
_entity.id
_entity.type
_entity.pdbx_description
1 polymer ?
#
loop_
_entity_poly.entity_id
_entity_poly.type
_entity_poly.pdbx_seq_one_letter_code
_entity_poly.pdbx_strand_id
1 'polypeptide(L)'
;MLHWGPEVRGESGFAERVREATSLQQMLAATARPAIVVQDSLTRQLADARAQLRSCDEERRCIANKLFEVHRSREVTEHLLREATADREAAQIEAKRIKGREIALHRQFSDMQATIHGHQDLYDKLENRLMLARAESAETTLTHKLRVRNRELVSQNKRLQKTASSLGSRIRLDEMDPENLVLMIEGEPSFLILNPCHPLTCRSLQVLGLRSSIGSSLSLIP
;
A
#
# COMPACT_ATOMS: atom_id res chain seq x y z
N MET A 1 87.16 -9.59 98.15
CA MET A 1 86.97 -9.30 99.59
C MET A 1 87.31 -7.84 99.82
N LEU A 2 86.31 -6.99 100.08
CA LEU A 2 86.55 -5.59 100.45
C LEU A 2 87.03 -5.55 101.91
N HIS A 3 88.25 -5.06 102.16
CA HIS A 3 88.80 -4.90 103.51
C HIS A 3 88.46 -3.51 104.04
N TRP A 4 87.58 -3.46 105.04
CA TRP A 4 87.18 -2.22 105.71
C TRP A 4 88.07 -1.97 106.94
N GLY A 5 88.42 -0.70 107.19
CA GLY A 5 89.35 -0.29 108.26
C GLY A 5 88.84 -0.53 109.69
N PRO A 6 89.73 -0.56 110.71
CA PRO A 6 89.38 -0.87 112.10
C PRO A 6 88.40 0.12 112.76
N GLU A 7 88.37 1.38 112.32
CA GLU A 7 87.52 2.43 112.90
C GLU A 7 86.01 2.19 112.69
N VAL A 8 85.62 1.48 111.64
CA VAL A 8 84.19 1.28 111.29
C VAL A 8 83.61 0.00 111.90
N ARG A 9 84.45 -0.88 112.45
CA ARG A 9 84.05 -2.17 113.02
C ARG A 9 83.36 -2.06 114.39
N GLY A 10 83.57 -0.97 115.12
CA GLY A 10 83.06 -0.76 116.48
C GLY A 10 81.68 -0.11 116.55
N GLU A 11 81.17 0.44 115.44
CA GLU A 11 79.82 0.99 115.41
C GLU A 11 78.79 -0.15 115.39
N SER A 12 77.99 -0.23 116.46
CA SER A 12 76.95 -1.25 116.64
C SER A 12 75.94 -1.35 115.49
N GLY A 13 75.83 -0.33 114.64
CA GLY A 13 74.96 -0.33 113.46
C GLY A 13 75.63 -0.74 112.14
N PHE A 14 76.95 -0.86 112.03
CA PHE A 14 77.62 -1.09 110.75
C PHE A 14 77.36 -2.49 110.18
N ALA A 15 77.48 -3.53 111.00
CA ALA A 15 77.23 -4.91 110.58
C ALA A 15 75.75 -5.19 110.23
N GLU A 16 74.83 -4.46 110.85
CA GLU A 16 73.40 -4.49 110.53
C GLU A 16 73.12 -3.82 109.19
N ARG A 17 73.65 -2.60 108.96
CA ARG A 17 73.55 -1.92 107.66
C ARG A 17 74.13 -2.73 106.50
N VAL A 18 75.26 -3.43 106.70
CA VAL A 18 75.84 -4.30 105.67
C VAL A 18 74.95 -5.51 105.40
N ARG A 19 74.37 -6.12 106.44
CA ARG A 19 73.42 -7.25 106.27
C ARG A 19 72.12 -6.80 105.63
N GLU A 20 71.59 -5.65 105.99
CA GLU A 20 70.40 -5.04 105.38
C GLU A 20 70.68 -4.71 103.91
N ALA A 21 71.80 -4.08 103.60
CA ALA A 21 72.20 -3.79 102.22
C ALA A 21 72.34 -5.09 101.41
N THR A 22 72.95 -6.14 101.98
CA THR A 22 73.09 -7.44 101.32
C THR A 22 71.74 -8.13 101.15
N SER A 23 70.84 -8.04 102.13
CA SER A 23 69.48 -8.57 102.09
C SER A 23 68.64 -7.85 101.04
N LEU A 24 68.73 -6.52 100.94
CA LEU A 24 68.10 -5.72 99.91
C LEU A 24 68.63 -6.07 98.51
N GLN A 25 69.94 -6.31 98.38
CA GLN A 25 70.56 -6.73 97.12
C GLN A 25 70.10 -8.14 96.72
N GLN A 26 69.95 -9.05 97.69
CA GLN A 26 69.41 -10.40 97.47
C GLN A 26 67.92 -10.38 97.15
N MET A 27 67.12 -9.51 97.79
CA MET A 27 65.72 -9.29 97.44
C MET A 27 65.58 -8.67 96.05
N LEU A 28 66.45 -7.72 95.66
CA LEU A 28 66.50 -7.16 94.30
C LEU A 28 66.89 -8.22 93.26
N ALA A 29 67.85 -9.10 93.58
CA ALA A 29 68.22 -10.22 92.72
C ALA A 29 67.11 -11.29 92.62
N ALA A 30 66.36 -11.52 93.70
CA ALA A 30 65.22 -12.45 93.71
C ALA A 30 63.95 -11.89 93.06
N THR A 31 63.77 -10.56 93.08
CA THR A 31 62.68 -9.85 92.37
C THR A 31 63.02 -9.54 90.91
N ALA A 32 64.29 -9.66 90.52
CA ALA A 32 64.72 -9.79 89.13
C ALA A 32 64.27 -11.15 88.56
N ARG A 33 62.95 -11.36 88.44
CA ARG A 33 62.38 -12.26 87.42
C ARG A 33 63.07 -11.97 86.10
N PRO A 34 63.26 -12.97 85.20
CA PRO A 34 63.96 -12.74 83.94
C PRO A 34 63.11 -11.82 83.07
N ALA A 35 63.31 -10.50 83.22
CA ALA A 35 62.66 -9.45 82.45
C ALA A 35 62.84 -9.70 80.94
N ILE A 36 63.95 -10.34 80.57
CA ILE A 36 64.31 -10.75 79.22
C ILE A 36 63.29 -11.76 78.63
N VAL A 37 62.84 -12.76 79.38
CA VAL A 37 61.93 -13.81 78.85
C VAL A 37 60.50 -13.29 78.65
N VAL A 38 60.04 -12.39 79.53
CA VAL A 38 58.73 -11.74 79.39
C VAL A 38 58.75 -10.73 78.23
N GLN A 39 59.87 -10.03 78.03
CA GLN A 39 60.07 -9.09 76.93
C GLN A 39 60.14 -9.79 75.57
N ASP A 40 60.76 -10.98 75.49
CA ASP A 40 60.81 -11.79 74.26
C ASP A 40 59.45 -12.41 73.88
N SER A 41 58.60 -12.70 74.87
CA SER A 41 57.23 -13.20 74.64
C SER A 41 56.31 -12.09 74.15
N LEU A 42 56.35 -10.92 74.79
CA LEU A 42 55.57 -9.74 74.41
C LEU A 42 55.96 -9.20 73.02
N THR A 43 57.25 -9.20 72.69
CA THR A 43 57.72 -8.77 71.36
C THR A 43 57.24 -9.71 70.25
N ARG A 44 57.20 -11.02 70.49
CA ARG A 44 56.58 -11.99 69.56
C ARG A 44 55.08 -11.73 69.40
N GLN A 45 54.34 -11.57 70.49
CA GLN A 45 52.90 -11.25 70.43
C GLN A 45 52.61 -9.94 69.67
N LEU A 46 53.44 -8.91 69.86
CA LEU A 46 53.33 -7.66 69.11
C LEU A 46 53.64 -7.84 67.63
N ALA A 47 54.62 -8.66 67.28
CA ALA A 47 54.94 -8.98 65.89
C ALA A 47 53.79 -9.75 65.23
N ASP A 48 53.22 -10.74 65.91
CA ASP A 48 52.08 -11.53 65.45
C ASP A 48 50.83 -10.65 65.26
N ALA A 49 50.51 -9.79 66.23
CA ALA A 49 49.40 -8.85 66.12
C ALA A 49 49.59 -7.86 64.95
N ARG A 50 50.82 -7.38 64.71
CA ARG A 50 51.14 -6.54 63.56
C ARG A 50 51.00 -7.28 62.24
N ALA A 51 51.42 -8.55 62.18
CA ALA A 51 51.25 -9.39 61.00
C ALA A 51 49.77 -9.64 60.70
N GLN A 52 48.96 -9.93 61.73
CA GLN A 52 47.51 -10.09 61.62
C GLN A 52 46.82 -8.81 61.14
N LEU A 53 47.19 -7.64 61.69
CA LEU A 53 46.66 -6.36 61.24
C LEU A 53 46.97 -6.10 59.76
N ARG A 54 48.21 -6.36 59.33
CA ARG A 54 48.59 -6.22 57.92
C ARG A 54 47.83 -7.19 57.01
N SER A 55 47.63 -8.43 57.45
CA SER A 55 46.81 -9.41 56.73
C SER A 55 45.36 -8.92 56.58
N CYS A 56 44.78 -8.41 57.66
CA CYS A 56 43.42 -7.85 57.65
C CYS A 56 43.32 -6.62 56.74
N ASP A 57 44.31 -5.73 56.74
CA ASP A 57 44.32 -4.56 55.84
C ASP A 57 44.47 -4.96 54.37
N GLU A 58 45.24 -6.01 54.07
CA GLU A 58 45.36 -6.57 52.72
C GLU A 58 44.02 -7.17 52.24
N GLU A 59 43.36 -7.93 53.11
CA GLU A 59 42.03 -8.48 52.86
C GLU A 59 40.99 -7.38 52.65
N ARG A 60 40.99 -6.34 53.50
CA ARG A 60 40.10 -5.17 53.35
C ARG A 60 40.33 -4.47 52.01
N ARG A 61 41.57 -4.31 51.58
CA ARG A 61 41.90 -3.73 50.26
C ARG A 61 41.41 -4.62 49.12
N CYS A 62 41.60 -5.93 49.23
CA CYS A 62 41.09 -6.90 48.25
C CYS A 62 39.58 -6.83 48.12
N ILE A 63 38.85 -6.78 49.24
CA ILE A 63 37.38 -6.63 49.25
C ILE A 63 36.97 -5.29 48.65
N ALA A 64 37.64 -4.19 49.01
CA ALA A 64 37.34 -2.87 48.46
C ALA A 64 37.48 -2.82 46.93
N ASN A 65 38.56 -3.41 46.38
CA ASN A 65 38.76 -3.50 44.94
C ASN A 65 37.66 -4.32 44.26
N LYS A 66 37.30 -5.48 44.84
CA LYS A 66 36.20 -6.31 44.31
C LYS A 66 34.86 -5.57 44.33
N LEU A 67 34.55 -4.85 45.43
CA LEU A 67 33.33 -4.06 45.53
C LEU A 67 33.28 -2.94 44.47
N PHE A 68 34.42 -2.29 44.22
CA PHE A 68 34.53 -1.27 43.18
C PHE A 68 34.28 -1.85 41.78
N GLU A 69 34.87 -3.00 41.47
CA GLU A 69 34.64 -3.69 40.19
C GLU A 69 33.18 -4.12 40.01
N VAL A 70 32.57 -4.69 41.04
CA VAL A 70 31.15 -5.06 41.04
C VAL A 70 30.26 -3.84 40.84
N HIS A 71 30.56 -2.73 41.52
CA HIS A 71 29.80 -1.50 41.38
C HIS A 71 29.88 -0.94 39.96
N ARG A 72 31.09 -0.86 39.40
CA ARG A 72 31.29 -0.43 38.00
C ARG A 72 30.54 -1.32 37.00
N SER A 73 30.59 -2.64 37.19
CA SER A 73 29.87 -3.59 36.34
C SER A 73 28.34 -3.40 36.44
N ARG A 74 27.84 -3.17 37.65
CA ARG A 74 26.42 -2.85 37.88
C ARG A 74 26.01 -1.56 37.17
N GLU A 75 26.79 -0.50 37.26
CA GLU A 75 26.47 0.77 36.59
C GLU A 75 26.40 0.61 35.07
N VAL A 76 27.33 -0.14 34.48
CA VAL A 76 27.33 -0.44 33.05
C VAL A 76 26.08 -1.24 32.65
N THR A 77 25.73 -2.27 33.41
CA THR A 77 24.54 -3.09 33.11
C THR A 77 23.24 -2.32 33.31
N GLU A 78 23.16 -1.44 34.31
CA GLU A 78 22.02 -0.54 34.50
C GLU A 78 21.89 0.46 33.35
N HIS A 79 22.99 1.00 32.84
CA HIS A 79 22.97 1.90 31.68
C HIS A 79 22.45 1.19 30.43
N LEU A 80 23.01 0.02 30.11
CA LEU A 80 22.58 -0.80 28.98
C LEU A 80 21.11 -1.19 29.09
N LEU A 81 20.62 -1.49 30.29
CA LEU A 81 19.21 -1.79 30.51
C LEU A 81 18.33 -0.57 30.20
N ARG A 82 18.71 0.63 30.65
CA ARG A 82 17.97 1.87 30.38
C ARG A 82 17.91 2.15 28.87
N GLU A 83 19.03 2.02 28.17
CA GLU A 83 19.09 2.16 26.70
C GLU A 83 18.20 1.14 26.01
N ALA A 84 18.32 -0.14 26.35
CA ALA A 84 17.50 -1.20 25.77
C ALA A 84 15.99 -0.98 26.02
N THR A 85 15.61 -0.44 27.18
CA THR A 85 14.21 -0.08 27.45
C THR A 85 13.74 1.09 26.60
N ALA A 86 14.55 2.14 26.43
CA ALA A 86 14.21 3.28 25.59
C ALA A 86 14.06 2.86 24.11
N ASP A 87 14.97 2.03 23.61
CA ASP A 87 14.91 1.50 22.25
C ASP A 87 13.65 0.66 22.02
N ARG A 88 13.30 -0.19 22.99
CA ARG A 88 12.05 -0.98 22.95
C ARG A 88 10.83 -0.08 22.90
N GLU A 89 10.77 0.98 23.71
CA GLU A 89 9.65 1.91 23.72
C GLU A 89 9.53 2.68 22.40
N ALA A 90 10.66 3.16 21.86
CA ALA A 90 10.71 3.80 20.55
C ALA A 90 10.22 2.86 19.45
N ALA A 91 10.67 1.61 19.44
CA ALA A 91 10.22 0.60 18.49
C ALA A 91 8.72 0.30 18.60
N GLN A 92 8.15 0.31 19.82
CA GLN A 92 6.72 0.12 20.02
C GLN A 92 5.89 1.30 19.51
N ILE A 93 6.36 2.54 19.70
CA ILE A 93 5.71 3.74 19.16
C ILE A 93 5.69 3.66 17.63
N GLU A 94 6.83 3.32 17.03
CA GLU A 94 6.95 3.19 15.58
C GLU A 94 6.08 2.05 15.03
N ALA A 95 6.02 0.90 15.70
CA ALA A 95 5.13 -0.21 15.33
C ALA A 95 3.65 0.21 15.34
N LYS A 96 3.20 0.96 16.36
CA LYS A 96 1.84 1.51 16.40
C LYS A 96 1.59 2.46 15.24
N ARG A 97 2.57 3.31 14.91
CA ARG A 97 2.50 4.25 13.79
C ARG A 97 2.40 3.54 12.44
N ILE A 98 3.18 2.47 12.25
CA ILE A 98 3.15 1.64 11.04
C ILE A 98 1.78 0.97 10.90
N LYS A 99 1.27 0.34 11.96
CA LYS A 99 -0.07 -0.27 11.97
C LYS A 99 -1.17 0.72 11.61
N GLY A 100 -1.08 1.97 12.10
CA GLY A 100 -1.99 3.04 11.72
C GLY A 100 -1.96 3.36 10.22
N ARG A 101 -0.76 3.42 9.62
CA ARG A 101 -0.61 3.64 8.16
C ARG A 101 -1.14 2.46 7.35
N GLU A 102 -0.93 1.24 7.82
CA GLU A 102 -1.42 0.02 7.16
C GLU A 102 -2.95 0.03 7.06
N ILE A 103 -3.65 0.37 8.16
CA ILE A 103 -5.12 0.49 8.17
C ILE A 103 -5.58 1.58 7.19
N ALA A 104 -4.90 2.73 7.15
CA ALA A 104 -5.23 3.82 6.24
C ALA A 104 -5.06 3.42 4.77
N LEU A 105 -3.96 2.75 4.43
CA LEU A 105 -3.71 2.23 3.08
C LEU A 105 -4.72 1.16 2.68
N HIS A 106 -5.08 0.27 3.60
CA HIS A 106 -6.09 -0.76 3.35
C HIS A 106 -7.45 -0.13 3.02
N ARG A 107 -7.84 0.93 3.74
CA ARG A 107 -9.05 1.71 3.43
C ARG A 107 -8.99 2.36 2.04
N GLN A 108 -7.88 3.02 1.72
CA GLN A 108 -7.70 3.62 0.39
C GLN A 108 -7.79 2.58 -0.73
N PHE A 109 -7.19 1.42 -0.54
CA PHE A 109 -7.26 0.33 -1.51
C PHE A 109 -8.69 -0.15 -1.72
N SER A 110 -9.46 -0.33 -0.64
CA SER A 110 -10.88 -0.69 -0.73
C SER A 110 -11.72 0.37 -1.45
N ASP A 111 -11.50 1.65 -1.17
CA ASP A 111 -12.20 2.76 -1.86
C ASP A 111 -11.88 2.78 -3.37
N MET A 112 -10.61 2.56 -3.71
CA MET A 112 -10.16 2.47 -5.10
C MET A 112 -10.74 1.24 -5.80
N GLN A 113 -10.80 0.11 -5.11
CA GLN A 113 -11.43 -1.11 -5.60
C GLN A 113 -12.92 -0.89 -5.90
N ALA A 114 -13.66 -0.22 -5.01
CA ALA A 114 -15.06 0.13 -5.25
C ALA A 114 -15.22 1.03 -6.50
N THR A 115 -14.31 1.99 -6.69
CA THR A 115 -14.29 2.86 -7.88
C THR A 115 -14.06 2.07 -9.16
N ILE A 116 -13.11 1.12 -9.15
CA ILE A 116 -12.84 0.25 -10.30
C ILE A 116 -14.06 -0.59 -10.67
N HIS A 117 -14.74 -1.18 -9.68
CA HIS A 117 -15.98 -1.92 -9.94
C HIS A 117 -17.08 -1.01 -10.50
N GLY A 118 -17.22 0.20 -9.97
CA GLY A 118 -18.17 1.18 -10.53
C GLY A 118 -17.87 1.54 -11.99
N HIS A 119 -16.59 1.67 -12.36
CA HIS A 119 -16.20 1.87 -13.75
C HIS A 119 -16.48 0.64 -14.62
N GLN A 120 -16.23 -0.57 -14.12
CA GLN A 120 -16.54 -1.82 -14.83
C GLN A 120 -18.05 -1.90 -15.15
N ASP A 121 -18.91 -1.62 -14.16
CA ASP A 121 -20.37 -1.59 -14.36
C ASP A 121 -20.79 -0.56 -15.43
N LEU A 122 -20.12 0.60 -15.48
CA LEU A 122 -20.37 1.62 -16.49
C LEU A 122 -19.92 1.16 -17.89
N TYR A 123 -18.75 0.52 -17.97
CA TYR A 123 -18.26 -0.06 -19.23
C TYR A 123 -19.21 -1.14 -19.75
N ASP A 124 -19.68 -2.05 -18.89
CA ASP A 124 -20.64 -3.10 -19.27
C ASP A 124 -21.95 -2.50 -19.77
N LYS A 125 -22.48 -1.46 -19.11
CA LYS A 125 -23.68 -0.73 -19.57
C LYS A 125 -23.45 -0.07 -20.93
N LEU A 126 -22.28 0.53 -21.14
CA LEU A 126 -21.95 1.19 -22.40
C LEU A 126 -21.82 0.17 -23.53
N GLU A 127 -21.13 -0.94 -23.30
CA GLU A 127 -20.98 -2.03 -24.26
C GLU A 127 -22.34 -2.61 -24.64
N ASN A 128 -23.20 -2.88 -23.66
CA ASN A 128 -24.56 -3.35 -23.91
C ASN A 128 -25.37 -2.37 -24.79
N ARG A 129 -25.26 -1.06 -24.52
CA ARG A 129 -25.93 -0.03 -25.35
C ARG A 129 -25.39 0.01 -26.78
N LEU A 130 -24.06 -0.14 -26.96
CA LEU A 130 -23.45 -0.19 -28.28
C LEU A 130 -23.90 -1.43 -29.05
N MET A 131 -24.00 -2.57 -28.39
CA MET A 131 -24.48 -3.82 -29.00
C MET A 131 -25.94 -3.70 -29.44
N LEU A 132 -26.81 -3.11 -28.61
CA LEU A 132 -28.21 -2.83 -28.98
C LEU A 132 -28.30 -1.87 -30.17
N ALA A 133 -27.57 -0.76 -30.15
CA ALA A 133 -27.55 0.20 -31.25
C ALA A 133 -27.06 -0.43 -32.56
N ARG A 134 -26.06 -1.31 -32.49
CA ARG A 134 -25.58 -2.08 -33.65
C ARG A 134 -26.65 -3.02 -34.18
N ALA A 135 -27.33 -3.76 -33.30
CA ALA A 135 -28.42 -4.67 -33.70
C ALA A 135 -29.57 -3.91 -34.39
N GLU A 136 -29.98 -2.77 -33.83
CA GLU A 136 -31.00 -1.89 -34.42
C GLU A 136 -30.56 -1.33 -35.79
N SER A 137 -29.28 -0.98 -35.95
CA SER A 137 -28.74 -0.49 -37.22
C SER A 137 -28.59 -1.57 -38.30
N ALA A 138 -28.26 -2.80 -37.89
CA ALA A 138 -28.06 -3.95 -38.78
C ALA A 138 -29.39 -4.44 -39.37
N GLU A 139 -30.51 -4.19 -38.67
CA GLU A 139 -31.82 -4.68 -39.04
C GLU A 139 -32.88 -3.57 -39.02
N THR A 140 -32.60 -2.44 -39.67
CA THR A 140 -33.72 -1.53 -39.95
C THR A 140 -34.61 -2.19 -40.99
N THR A 141 -35.80 -2.63 -40.57
CA THR A 141 -36.93 -2.98 -41.46
C THR A 141 -37.07 -1.94 -42.59
N LEU A 142 -36.73 -0.67 -42.31
CA LEU A 142 -36.60 0.40 -43.29
C LEU A 142 -35.54 0.16 -44.37
N THR A 143 -34.29 -0.18 -44.05
CA THR A 143 -33.29 -0.47 -45.10
C THR A 143 -33.67 -1.70 -45.92
N HIS A 144 -34.25 -2.73 -45.32
CA HIS A 144 -34.77 -3.88 -46.06
C HIS A 144 -35.93 -3.47 -47.00
N LYS A 145 -36.94 -2.76 -46.49
CA LYS A 145 -38.06 -2.23 -47.30
C LYS A 145 -37.58 -1.34 -48.44
N LEU A 146 -36.60 -0.47 -48.18
CA LEU A 146 -35.98 0.38 -49.20
C LEU A 146 -35.26 -0.46 -50.27
N ARG A 147 -34.49 -1.48 -49.88
CA ARG A 147 -33.83 -2.39 -50.82
C ARG A 147 -34.83 -3.14 -51.70
N VAL A 148 -35.91 -3.66 -51.11
CA VAL A 148 -36.98 -4.35 -51.86
C VAL A 148 -37.66 -3.39 -52.82
N ARG A 149 -38.10 -2.21 -52.34
CA ARG A 149 -38.78 -1.22 -53.18
C ARG A 149 -37.90 -0.73 -54.32
N ASN A 150 -36.60 -0.53 -54.08
CA ASN A 150 -35.65 -0.13 -55.12
C ASN A 150 -35.52 -1.21 -56.22
N ARG A 151 -35.44 -2.49 -55.85
CA ARG A 151 -35.43 -3.60 -56.82
C ARG A 151 -36.70 -3.65 -57.67
N GLU A 152 -37.87 -3.43 -57.07
CA GLU A 152 -39.14 -3.37 -57.78
C GLU A 152 -39.17 -2.20 -58.76
N LEU A 153 -38.76 -1.00 -58.31
CA LEU A 153 -38.71 0.21 -59.13
C LEU A 153 -37.77 0.02 -60.32
N VAL A 154 -36.58 -0.56 -60.12
CA VAL A 154 -35.63 -0.89 -61.19
C VAL A 154 -36.26 -1.87 -62.19
N SER A 155 -36.98 -2.88 -61.70
CA SER A 155 -37.66 -3.86 -62.56
C SER A 155 -38.80 -3.24 -63.36
N GLN A 156 -39.60 -2.38 -62.74
CA GLN A 156 -40.67 -1.62 -63.40
C GLN A 156 -40.09 -0.68 -64.45
N ASN A 157 -39.03 0.06 -64.11
CA ASN A 157 -38.35 0.97 -65.04
C ASN A 157 -37.81 0.21 -66.26
N LYS A 158 -37.16 -0.95 -66.06
CA LYS A 158 -36.68 -1.81 -67.16
C LYS A 158 -37.82 -2.31 -68.07
N ARG A 159 -38.98 -2.65 -67.49
CA ARG A 159 -40.17 -3.03 -68.27
C ARG A 159 -40.71 -1.86 -69.07
N LEU A 160 -40.82 -0.68 -68.46
CA LEU A 160 -41.27 0.55 -69.13
C LEU A 160 -40.33 0.95 -70.26
N GLN A 161 -39.02 0.87 -70.04
CA GLN A 161 -38.01 1.13 -71.07
C GLN A 161 -38.19 0.19 -72.27
N LYS A 162 -38.40 -1.11 -72.01
CA LYS A 162 -38.67 -2.09 -73.09
C LYS A 162 -39.95 -1.78 -73.85
N THR A 163 -41.04 -1.44 -73.15
CA THR A 163 -42.30 -1.07 -73.81
C THR A 163 -42.15 0.22 -74.61
N ALA A 164 -41.42 1.20 -74.09
CA ALA A 164 -41.14 2.46 -74.78
C ALA A 164 -40.30 2.23 -76.04
N SER A 165 -39.22 1.44 -75.96
CA SER A 165 -38.42 1.07 -77.13
C SER A 165 -39.23 0.27 -78.17
N SER A 166 -40.08 -0.66 -77.74
CA SER A 166 -40.96 -1.42 -78.65
C SER A 166 -42.04 -0.55 -79.28
N LEU A 167 -42.51 0.48 -78.59
CA LEU A 167 -43.49 1.42 -79.13
C LEU A 167 -42.80 2.37 -80.13
N GLY A 168 -41.66 2.93 -79.77
CA GLY A 168 -40.85 3.78 -80.65
C GLY A 168 -40.47 3.06 -81.95
N SER A 169 -40.07 1.78 -81.88
CA SER A 169 -39.76 1.00 -83.09
C SER A 169 -40.98 0.72 -83.97
N ARG A 170 -42.19 0.64 -83.39
CA ARG A 170 -43.43 0.44 -84.14
C ARG A 170 -43.96 1.72 -84.76
N ILE A 171 -43.82 2.83 -84.06
CA ILE A 171 -44.34 4.12 -84.52
C ILE A 171 -43.37 4.77 -85.53
N ARG A 172 -42.10 4.34 -85.60
CA ARG A 172 -41.07 4.84 -86.53
C ARG A 172 -41.20 6.35 -86.72
N LEU A 173 -41.25 7.08 -85.60
CA LEU A 173 -41.46 8.53 -85.59
C LEU A 173 -40.42 9.25 -86.45
N ASP A 174 -39.21 8.72 -86.55
CA ASP A 174 -38.12 9.25 -87.38
C ASP A 174 -38.37 9.11 -88.90
N GLU A 175 -39.34 8.29 -89.31
CA GLU A 175 -39.78 8.12 -90.70
C GLU A 175 -41.12 8.83 -90.96
N MET A 176 -41.76 9.37 -89.93
CA MET A 176 -42.95 10.20 -90.09
C MET A 176 -42.53 11.62 -90.46
N ASP A 177 -43.18 12.14 -91.48
CA ASP A 177 -43.05 13.52 -91.92
C ASP A 177 -43.34 14.50 -90.74
N PRO A 178 -42.43 15.44 -90.42
CA PRO A 178 -42.59 16.36 -89.30
C PRO A 178 -43.88 17.17 -89.34
N GLU A 179 -44.43 17.48 -90.53
CA GLU A 179 -45.72 18.17 -90.64
C GLU A 179 -46.90 17.31 -90.14
N ASN A 180 -46.88 16.00 -90.40
CA ASN A 180 -47.90 15.06 -89.89
C ASN A 180 -47.79 14.83 -88.38
N LEU A 181 -46.56 14.85 -87.85
CA LEU A 181 -46.33 14.79 -86.39
C LEU A 181 -46.91 16.01 -85.68
N VAL A 182 -46.69 17.21 -86.23
CA VAL A 182 -47.27 18.46 -85.70
C VAL A 182 -48.79 18.40 -85.71
N LEU A 183 -49.42 17.96 -86.81
CA LEU A 183 -50.88 17.83 -86.90
C LEU A 183 -51.48 16.84 -85.88
N MET A 184 -50.81 15.72 -85.61
CA MET A 184 -51.24 14.76 -84.58
C MET A 184 -51.11 15.31 -83.15
N ILE A 185 -50.13 16.20 -82.90
CA ILE A 185 -49.87 16.79 -81.58
C ILE A 185 -50.76 18.01 -81.33
N GLU A 186 -51.02 18.83 -82.35
CA GLU A 186 -51.88 20.01 -82.27
C GLU A 186 -53.37 19.67 -82.13
N GLY A 187 -53.74 18.40 -82.29
CA GLY A 187 -55.07 17.91 -81.95
C GLY A 187 -56.15 18.44 -82.88
N GLU A 188 -55.81 18.72 -84.14
CA GLU A 188 -56.78 19.09 -85.17
C GLU A 188 -57.76 17.91 -85.39
N PRO A 189 -59.05 18.05 -85.05
CA PRO A 189 -60.00 16.94 -84.97
C PRO A 189 -60.32 16.26 -86.31
N SER A 190 -59.84 16.80 -87.42
CA SER A 190 -60.10 16.30 -88.76
C SER A 190 -59.33 15.02 -89.12
N PHE A 191 -58.24 14.68 -88.42
CA PHE A 191 -57.40 13.52 -88.79
C PHE A 191 -57.90 12.18 -88.24
N LEU A 192 -58.78 12.17 -87.23
CA LEU A 192 -59.31 10.93 -86.63
C LEU A 192 -60.33 10.20 -87.53
N ILE A 193 -60.70 10.75 -88.68
CA ILE A 193 -61.78 10.22 -89.53
C ILE A 193 -61.25 9.31 -90.66
N LEU A 194 -59.95 9.33 -90.99
CA LEU A 194 -59.49 8.76 -92.28
C LEU A 194 -58.35 7.73 -92.24
N ASN A 195 -58.07 7.09 -91.10
CA ASN A 195 -57.29 5.85 -91.13
C ASN A 195 -57.95 4.73 -90.32
N PRO A 196 -58.18 3.53 -90.91
CA PRO A 196 -58.75 2.40 -90.19
C PRO A 196 -57.73 1.91 -89.15
N CYS A 197 -57.90 2.37 -87.92
CA CYS A 197 -57.12 1.90 -86.78
C CYS A 197 -57.24 0.37 -86.68
N HIS A 198 -56.09 -0.30 -86.77
CA HIS A 198 -55.95 -1.72 -86.47
C HIS A 198 -56.52 -1.98 -85.06
N PRO A 199 -57.37 -3.01 -84.84
CA PRO A 199 -58.22 -3.15 -83.64
C PRO A 199 -57.50 -3.27 -82.28
N LEU A 200 -56.17 -3.25 -82.25
CA LEU A 200 -55.37 -3.30 -81.03
C LEU A 200 -55.05 -1.90 -80.44
N THR A 201 -55.15 -0.81 -81.20
CA THR A 201 -54.90 0.56 -80.70
C THR A 201 -56.12 1.21 -80.04
N CYS A 202 -57.34 0.82 -80.41
CA CYS A 202 -58.57 1.38 -79.83
C CYS A 202 -58.83 0.95 -78.37
N ARG A 203 -58.33 -0.21 -77.94
CA ARG A 203 -58.50 -0.65 -76.54
C ARG A 203 -57.67 0.14 -75.54
N SER A 204 -56.54 0.71 -75.95
CA SER A 204 -55.65 1.48 -75.06
C SER A 204 -56.18 2.87 -74.71
N LEU A 205 -56.95 3.52 -75.60
CA LEU A 205 -57.48 4.86 -75.36
C LEU A 205 -58.73 4.87 -74.45
N GLN A 206 -59.53 3.79 -74.47
CA GLN A 206 -60.66 3.66 -73.52
C GLN A 206 -60.21 3.53 -72.06
N VAL A 207 -58.99 3.05 -71.80
CA VAL A 207 -58.49 2.92 -70.42
C VAL A 207 -58.00 4.25 -69.85
N LEU A 208 -57.52 5.18 -70.69
CA LEU A 208 -57.11 6.52 -70.27
C LEU A 208 -58.32 7.47 -70.05
N GLY A 209 -59.48 7.19 -70.67
CA GLY A 209 -60.71 7.95 -70.49
C GLY A 209 -61.52 7.63 -69.23
N LEU A 210 -61.11 6.65 -68.40
CA LEU A 210 -61.86 6.19 -67.22
C LEU A 210 -61.13 6.46 -65.88
N ARG A 211 -60.25 7.47 -65.83
CA ARG A 211 -59.61 7.89 -64.56
C ARG A 211 -59.82 9.36 -64.17
N SER A 212 -60.73 10.08 -64.82
CA SER A 212 -61.13 11.44 -64.44
C SER A 212 -62.40 11.52 -63.57
N SER A 213 -62.98 10.39 -63.14
CA SER A 213 -64.22 10.41 -62.33
C SER A 213 -64.23 9.37 -61.21
N ILE A 214 -63.23 9.40 -60.31
CA ILE A 214 -63.40 8.96 -58.92
C ILE A 214 -62.66 9.97 -58.04
N GLY A 215 -63.23 11.16 -57.95
CA GLY A 215 -63.09 12.02 -56.79
C GLY A 215 -64.34 11.87 -55.93
N SER A 216 -64.13 11.75 -54.62
CA SER A 216 -65.09 12.12 -53.57
C SER A 216 -66.16 11.09 -53.20
N SER A 217 -65.82 10.24 -52.23
CA SER A 217 -66.64 9.98 -51.03
C SER A 217 -65.86 9.10 -50.07
N LEU A 218 -65.41 9.65 -48.93
CA LEU A 218 -65.53 9.07 -47.60
C LEU A 218 -64.95 10.07 -46.59
N SER A 219 -65.85 10.89 -46.08
CA SER A 219 -65.76 11.59 -44.82
C SER A 219 -65.83 10.60 -43.64
N LEU A 220 -65.28 11.02 -42.50
CA LEU A 220 -65.44 10.48 -41.14
C LEU A 220 -64.78 9.13 -40.80
N ILE A 221 -63.74 9.20 -39.97
CA ILE A 221 -63.66 8.39 -38.74
C ILE A 221 -63.25 9.37 -37.61
N PRO A 222 -63.83 9.29 -36.40
CA PRO A 222 -63.36 10.01 -35.22
C PRO A 222 -61.94 9.61 -34.80
#